data_AF-A0ABD2NCF3-F1
#
_entry.id   AF-A0ABD2NCF3-F1
#
_cell.length_a   1.000
_cell.length_b   1.000
_cell.length_c   1.000
_cell.angle_alpha   90.00
_cell.angle_beta   90.00
_cell.angle_gamma   90.00
#
_symmetry.space_group_name_H-M   'P 1'
#
loop_
_entity.id
_entity.type
_entity.pdbx_description
1 polymer ?
#
loop_
_entity_poly.entity_id
_entity_poly.type
_entity_poly.pdbx_seq_one_letter_code
_entity_poly.pdbx_strand_id
1 'polypeptide(L)'
;MLDLVYKLRMTPETTDSLPSMSYAVVKNLLRSNKIQELHTVLEDRLNYGIFLDYHMTNILLDYFWKKKDFISGARIASHSMLQEDPEHAITYNLSLLHCYNCLLSKGEWHQPPGPEEPEEEVKIRVKYIRNEYDDQHFDLKDCKKLIGKTLMYLTKGKSDELSNSFFILGASLFGAIHKANEKLSSSQKSNLTLFREILI
;
A
#
# COMPACT_ATOMS: atom_id res chain seq x y z
N MET A 1 -13.89 -5.86 19.62
CA MET A 1 -14.30 -6.11 18.22
C MET A 1 -13.16 -6.70 17.41
N LEU A 2 -12.01 -6.03 17.27
CA LEU A 2 -10.89 -6.55 16.48
C LEU A 2 -10.35 -7.89 17.00
N ASP A 3 -10.28 -8.08 18.31
CA ASP A 3 -9.95 -9.36 18.93
C ASP A 3 -10.88 -10.51 18.50
N LEU A 4 -12.18 -10.23 18.31
CA LEU A 4 -13.12 -11.24 17.79
C LEU A 4 -12.84 -11.58 16.33
N VAL A 5 -12.51 -10.59 15.50
CA VAL A 5 -12.16 -10.82 14.09
C VAL A 5 -10.88 -11.66 13.98
N TYR A 6 -9.87 -11.30 14.76
CA TYR A 6 -8.62 -12.05 14.86
C TYR A 6 -8.86 -13.50 15.31
N LYS A 7 -9.64 -13.70 16.37
CA LYS A 7 -9.97 -15.04 16.88
C LYS A 7 -10.79 -15.83 15.87
N LEU A 8 -11.79 -15.22 15.23
CA LEU A 8 -12.59 -15.87 14.21
C LEU A 8 -11.69 -16.40 13.09
N ARG A 9 -10.73 -15.59 12.61
CA ARG A 9 -9.75 -15.98 11.57
C ARG A 9 -8.94 -17.25 11.91
N MET A 10 -8.75 -17.53 13.19
CA MET A 10 -8.03 -18.71 13.68
C MET A 10 -8.91 -19.96 13.81
N THR A 11 -10.23 -19.82 13.64
CA THR A 11 -11.21 -20.91 13.71
C THR A 11 -11.58 -21.43 12.31
N PRO A 12 -11.95 -22.72 12.16
CA PRO A 12 -12.37 -23.28 10.86
C PRO A 12 -13.61 -22.57 10.28
N GLU A 13 -14.45 -21.98 11.13
CA GLU A 13 -15.66 -21.21 10.82
C GLU A 13 -15.34 -19.93 10.01
N THR A 14 -14.06 -19.55 9.89
CA THR A 14 -13.60 -18.54 8.92
C THR A 14 -14.06 -18.83 7.50
N THR A 15 -14.23 -20.10 7.13
CA THR A 15 -14.71 -20.47 5.79
C THR A 15 -16.08 -19.89 5.48
N ASP A 16 -16.89 -19.64 6.52
CA ASP A 16 -18.23 -19.08 6.39
C ASP A 16 -18.24 -17.54 6.44
N SER A 17 -17.05 -16.92 6.44
CA SER A 17 -16.94 -15.46 6.41
C SER A 17 -17.45 -14.90 5.09
N LEU A 18 -18.40 -13.97 5.19
CA LEU A 18 -18.97 -13.29 4.03
C LEU A 18 -18.01 -12.19 3.54
N PRO A 19 -17.94 -11.92 2.23
CA PRO A 19 -17.15 -10.81 1.69
C PRO A 19 -17.52 -9.44 2.31
N SER A 20 -18.76 -9.28 2.76
CA SER A 20 -19.26 -8.08 3.44
C SER A 20 -18.68 -7.88 4.84
N MET A 21 -18.05 -8.88 5.45
CA MET A 21 -17.46 -8.77 6.78
C MET A 21 -16.26 -7.83 6.79
N SER A 22 -15.36 -7.94 5.81
CA SER A 22 -14.23 -7.01 5.63
C SER A 22 -14.74 -5.57 5.51
N TYR A 23 -15.78 -5.37 4.69
CA TYR A 23 -16.44 -4.07 4.53
C TYR A 23 -17.01 -3.54 5.85
N ALA A 24 -17.71 -4.38 6.60
CA ALA A 24 -18.34 -3.99 7.85
C ALA A 24 -17.30 -3.59 8.91
N VAL A 25 -16.19 -4.30 9.02
CA VAL A 25 -15.11 -3.98 9.95
C VAL A 25 -14.46 -2.65 9.58
N VAL A 26 -14.05 -2.47 8.31
CA VAL A 26 -13.43 -1.22 7.83
C VAL A 26 -14.37 -0.03 8.05
N LYS A 27 -15.65 -0.17 7.69
CA LYS A 27 -16.66 0.87 7.90
C LYS A 27 -16.88 1.19 9.38
N ASN A 28 -16.87 0.19 10.26
CA ASN A 28 -17.02 0.40 11.70
C ASN A 28 -15.84 1.19 12.28
N LEU A 29 -14.60 0.84 11.89
CA LEU A 29 -13.39 1.56 12.29
C LEU A 29 -13.42 3.01 11.80
N LEU A 30 -13.84 3.22 10.56
CA LEU A 30 -13.97 4.55 9.96
C LEU A 30 -15.01 5.42 10.67
N ARG A 31 -16.18 4.84 10.99
CA ARG A 31 -17.26 5.53 11.75
C ARG A 31 -16.84 5.88 13.17
N SER A 32 -16.02 5.02 13.79
CA SER A 32 -15.49 5.23 15.13
C SER A 32 -14.24 6.13 15.16
N ASN A 33 -13.79 6.63 14.00
CA ASN A 33 -12.59 7.44 13.82
C ASN A 33 -11.30 6.78 14.37
N LYS A 34 -11.25 5.44 14.39
CA LYS A 34 -10.13 4.64 14.90
C LYS A 34 -9.11 4.37 13.79
N ILE A 35 -8.47 5.44 13.29
CA ILE A 35 -7.59 5.37 12.12
C ILE A 35 -6.30 4.57 12.38
N GLN A 36 -5.74 4.67 13.59
CA GLN A 36 -4.56 3.88 13.96
C GLN A 36 -4.87 2.38 13.96
N GLU A 37 -5.98 1.98 14.57
CA GLU A 37 -6.43 0.58 14.57
C GLU A 37 -6.72 0.07 13.14
N LEU A 38 -7.27 0.92 12.27
CA LEU A 38 -7.45 0.59 10.85
C LEU A 38 -6.12 0.27 10.17
N HIS A 39 -5.10 1.12 10.33
CA HIS A 39 -3.78 0.85 9.76
C HIS A 39 -3.16 -0.42 10.33
N THR A 40 -3.24 -0.64 11.65
CA THR A 40 -2.74 -1.88 12.28
C THR A 40 -3.37 -3.13 11.67
N VAL A 41 -4.68 -3.12 11.45
CA VAL A 41 -5.42 -4.27 10.90
C VAL A 41 -5.08 -4.53 9.43
N LEU A 42 -4.87 -3.47 8.64
CA LEU A 42 -4.52 -3.60 7.21
C LEU A 42 -3.06 -3.97 6.98
N GLU A 43 -2.17 -3.51 7.87
CA GLU A 43 -0.77 -3.95 7.87
C GLU A 43 -0.66 -5.43 8.27
N ASP A 44 -1.47 -5.90 9.22
CA ASP A 44 -1.57 -7.30 9.62
C ASP A 44 -2.74 -8.07 8.94
N ARG A 45 -3.01 -7.76 7.67
CA ARG A 45 -4.14 -8.31 6.90
C ARG A 45 -4.23 -9.83 6.89
N LEU A 46 -3.11 -10.54 7.00
CA LEU A 46 -3.08 -12.01 6.97
C LEU A 46 -3.71 -12.62 8.23
N ASN A 47 -3.39 -12.07 9.40
CA ASN A 47 -3.89 -12.55 10.68
C ASN A 47 -5.32 -12.08 10.97
N TYR A 48 -5.71 -10.91 10.47
CA TYR A 48 -7.10 -10.44 10.57
C TYR A 48 -8.00 -10.95 9.44
N GLY A 49 -7.43 -11.38 8.31
CA GLY A 49 -8.18 -11.82 7.13
C GLY A 49 -8.92 -10.68 6.42
N ILE A 50 -8.49 -9.42 6.59
CA ILE A 50 -9.16 -8.25 6.01
C ILE A 50 -8.35 -7.75 4.82
N PHE A 51 -8.94 -7.92 3.64
CA PHE A 51 -8.39 -7.45 2.38
C PHE A 51 -9.30 -6.37 1.79
N LEU A 52 -8.69 -5.32 1.26
CA LEU A 52 -9.44 -4.23 0.65
C LEU A 52 -9.76 -4.57 -0.80
N ASP A 53 -11.03 -4.46 -1.17
CA ASP A 53 -11.45 -4.43 -2.57
C ASP A 53 -11.33 -3.00 -3.14
N TYR A 54 -11.53 -2.85 -4.45
CA TYR A 54 -11.47 -1.53 -5.10
C TYR A 54 -12.49 -0.54 -4.52
N HIS A 55 -13.66 -1.01 -4.09
CA HIS A 55 -14.74 -0.15 -3.57
C HIS A 55 -14.40 0.43 -2.18
N MET A 56 -13.94 -0.42 -1.25
CA MET A 56 -13.43 -0.02 0.06
C MET A 56 -12.22 0.89 -0.08
N THR A 57 -11.30 0.56 -0.99
CA THR A 57 -10.13 1.38 -1.27
C THR A 57 -10.55 2.78 -1.70
N ASN A 58 -11.49 2.91 -2.63
CA ASN A 58 -12.00 4.22 -3.07
C ASN A 58 -12.65 5.02 -1.94
N ILE A 59 -13.45 4.37 -1.08
CA ILE A 59 -14.07 5.03 0.08
C ILE A 59 -12.99 5.56 1.03
N LEU A 60 -11.97 4.76 1.33
CA LEU A 60 -10.87 5.15 2.21
C LEU A 60 -10.04 6.29 1.60
N LEU A 61 -9.69 6.20 0.33
CA LEU A 61 -8.94 7.24 -0.37
C LEU A 61 -9.73 8.56 -0.42
N ASP A 62 -11.03 8.53 -0.71
CA ASP A 62 -11.88 9.73 -0.68
C ASP A 62 -11.98 10.34 0.74
N TYR A 63 -12.14 9.49 1.76
CA TYR A 63 -12.18 9.93 3.16
C TYR A 63 -10.90 10.65 3.58
N PHE A 64 -9.74 10.05 3.29
CA PHE A 64 -8.44 10.65 3.63
C PHE A 64 -8.15 11.89 2.80
N TRP A 65 -8.61 11.93 1.55
CA TRP A 65 -8.50 13.12 0.69
C TRP A 65 -9.23 14.31 1.30
N LYS A 66 -10.48 14.12 1.72
CA LYS A 66 -11.30 15.16 2.38
C LYS A 66 -10.68 15.64 3.69
N LYS A 67 -9.99 14.76 4.42
CA LYS A 67 -9.27 15.11 5.65
C LYS A 67 -7.87 15.71 5.43
N LYS A 68 -7.40 15.78 4.18
CA LYS A 68 -6.03 16.18 3.81
C LYS A 68 -4.94 15.31 4.47
N ASP A 69 -5.27 14.06 4.79
CA ASP A 69 -4.33 13.07 5.32
C ASP A 69 -3.79 12.20 4.18
N PHE A 70 -2.84 12.76 3.42
CA PHE A 70 -2.26 12.10 2.25
C PHE A 70 -1.37 10.91 2.63
N ILE A 71 -0.84 10.88 3.86
CA ILE A 71 0.00 9.80 4.37
C ILE A 71 -0.83 8.54 4.55
N SER A 72 -1.95 8.64 5.26
CA SER A 72 -2.88 7.51 5.39
C SER A 72 -3.41 7.08 4.02
N GLY A 73 -3.71 8.03 3.13
CA GLY A 73 -4.11 7.71 1.75
C GLY A 73 -3.06 6.92 0.97
N ALA A 74 -1.79 7.33 1.05
CA ALA A 74 -0.67 6.63 0.40
C ALA A 74 -0.44 5.23 0.99
N ARG A 75 -0.67 5.03 2.29
CA ARG A 75 -0.69 3.68 2.90
C ARG A 75 -1.74 2.80 2.27
N ILE A 76 -2.97 3.29 2.18
CA ILE A 76 -4.06 2.53 1.56
C ILE A 76 -3.74 2.20 0.10
N ALA A 77 -3.20 3.16 -0.65
CA ALA A 77 -2.74 2.94 -2.04
C ALA A 77 -1.67 1.84 -2.13
N SER A 78 -0.75 1.76 -1.16
CA SER A 78 0.27 0.72 -1.15
C SER A 78 -0.32 -0.69 -0.99
N HIS A 79 -1.45 -0.83 -0.32
CA HIS A 79 -2.12 -2.13 -0.20
C HIS A 79 -2.66 -2.65 -1.53
N SER A 80 -3.07 -1.79 -2.46
CA SER A 80 -3.45 -2.21 -3.81
C SER A 80 -2.25 -2.75 -4.59
N MET A 81 -1.05 -2.16 -4.37
CA MET A 81 0.19 -2.71 -4.94
C MET A 81 0.60 -4.03 -4.29
N LEU A 82 0.45 -4.17 -2.96
CA LEU A 82 0.74 -5.41 -2.24
C LEU A 82 -0.23 -6.56 -2.55
N GLN A 83 -1.45 -6.25 -2.97
CA GLN A 83 -2.45 -7.22 -3.42
C GLN A 83 -2.34 -7.51 -4.93
N GLU A 84 -1.49 -6.77 -5.65
CA GLU A 84 -1.32 -6.86 -7.08
C GLU A 84 -2.62 -6.69 -7.90
N ASP A 85 -3.51 -5.79 -7.48
CA ASP A 85 -4.79 -5.52 -8.13
C ASP A 85 -4.97 -4.02 -8.50
N PRO A 86 -4.47 -3.57 -9.66
CA PRO A 86 -4.57 -2.18 -10.12
C PRO A 86 -5.73 -1.94 -11.09
N GLU A 87 -6.71 -2.84 -11.20
CA GLU A 87 -7.64 -2.87 -12.34
C GLU A 87 -8.55 -1.63 -12.43
N HIS A 88 -8.91 -1.03 -11.30
CA HIS A 88 -9.93 0.02 -11.28
C HIS A 88 -9.38 1.43 -11.48
N ALA A 89 -9.81 2.11 -12.54
CA ALA A 89 -9.30 3.43 -12.95
C ALA A 89 -9.40 4.52 -11.86
N ILE A 90 -10.51 4.53 -11.10
CA ILE A 90 -10.70 5.50 -9.99
C ILE A 90 -9.68 5.26 -8.88
N THR A 91 -9.49 4.00 -8.49
CA THR A 91 -8.56 3.60 -7.44
C THR A 91 -7.14 3.98 -7.85
N TYR A 92 -6.78 3.73 -9.11
CA TYR A 92 -5.51 4.13 -9.70
C TYR A 92 -5.27 5.65 -9.60
N ASN A 93 -6.21 6.46 -10.08
CA ASN A 93 -6.04 7.92 -10.13
C ASN A 93 -5.97 8.52 -8.72
N LEU A 94 -6.84 8.09 -7.81
CA LEU A 94 -6.80 8.54 -6.41
C LEU A 94 -5.51 8.10 -5.71
N SER A 95 -5.04 6.88 -5.98
CA SER A 95 -3.79 6.37 -5.41
C SER A 95 -2.59 7.19 -5.86
N LEU A 96 -2.48 7.50 -7.16
CA LEU A 96 -1.41 8.37 -7.68
C LEU A 96 -1.44 9.75 -7.02
N LEU A 97 -2.63 10.33 -6.91
CA LEU A 97 -2.84 11.65 -6.33
C LEU A 97 -2.40 11.68 -4.86
N HIS A 98 -2.78 10.67 -4.07
CA HIS A 98 -2.35 10.53 -2.67
C HIS A 98 -0.84 10.32 -2.56
N CYS A 99 -0.26 9.43 -3.35
CA CYS A 99 1.18 9.19 -3.37
C CYS A 99 1.98 10.46 -3.69
N TYR A 100 1.57 11.22 -4.70
CA TYR A 100 2.23 12.48 -5.07
C TYR A 100 2.11 13.54 -3.98
N ASN A 101 0.90 13.78 -3.44
CA ASN A 101 0.70 14.75 -2.37
C ASN A 101 1.39 14.34 -1.07
N CYS A 102 1.52 13.04 -0.81
CA CYS A 102 2.28 12.52 0.33
C CYS A 102 3.75 12.93 0.23
N LEU A 103 4.36 12.85 -0.97
CA LEU A 103 5.76 13.25 -1.19
C LEU A 103 5.96 14.77 -1.02
N LEU A 104 4.95 15.57 -1.35
CA LEU A 104 4.97 17.03 -1.13
C LEU A 104 4.76 17.39 0.34
N SER A 105 4.00 16.60 1.09
CA SER A 105 3.69 16.84 2.49
C SER A 105 4.87 16.43 3.41
N LYS A 106 5.17 17.26 4.42
CA LYS A 106 6.22 16.97 5.43
C LYS A 106 5.68 16.19 6.64
N GLY A 107 4.73 15.29 6.45
CA GLY A 107 4.16 14.55 7.58
C GLY A 107 4.99 13.32 7.96
N GLU A 108 4.78 12.82 9.18
CA GLU A 108 5.52 11.68 9.73
C GLU A 108 4.82 10.36 9.44
N TRP A 109 5.59 9.42 8.85
CA TRP A 109 5.14 8.06 8.61
C TRP A 109 5.37 7.19 9.85
N HIS A 110 4.34 7.01 10.66
CA HIS A 110 4.38 6.19 11.87
C HIS A 110 4.37 4.70 11.53
N GLN A 111 5.51 4.02 11.62
CA GLN A 111 5.54 2.56 11.52
C GLN A 111 5.04 1.98 12.85
N PRO A 112 4.12 0.99 12.85
CA PRO A 112 3.83 0.29 14.09
C PRO A 112 5.09 -0.42 14.58
N PRO A 113 5.23 -0.57 15.92
CA PRO A 113 6.34 -1.31 16.48
C PRO A 113 6.36 -2.71 15.90
N GLY A 114 7.54 -3.16 15.46
CA GLY A 114 7.73 -4.54 15.04
C GLY A 114 7.43 -5.49 16.20
N PRO A 115 7.10 -6.76 15.91
CA PRO A 115 6.96 -7.77 16.96
C PRO A 115 8.27 -7.84 17.77
N GLU A 116 8.18 -7.75 19.09
CA GLU A 116 9.32 -7.92 19.99
C GLU A 116 9.89 -9.34 19.79
N GLU A 117 11.18 -9.43 19.48
CA GLU A 117 11.87 -10.72 19.41
C GLU A 117 11.96 -11.30 20.83
N PRO A 118 11.54 -12.55 21.07
CA PRO A 118 11.63 -13.15 22.38
C PRO A 118 13.10 -13.33 22.80
N GLU A 119 13.45 -12.95 24.04
CA GLU A 119 14.81 -13.04 24.60
C GLU A 119 15.35 -14.48 24.69
N GLU A 120 14.46 -15.48 24.67
CA GLU A 120 14.81 -16.90 24.64
C GLU A 120 14.31 -17.56 23.35
N GLU A 121 15.12 -18.45 22.77
CA GLU A 121 14.79 -19.24 21.58
C GLU A 121 13.65 -20.24 21.88
N VAL A 122 12.41 -19.74 21.88
CA VAL A 122 11.23 -20.60 21.95
C VAL A 122 11.02 -21.23 20.57
N LYS A 123 11.29 -22.53 20.45
CA LYS A 123 10.97 -23.31 19.24
C LYS A 123 9.46 -23.51 19.13
N ILE A 124 8.81 -22.58 18.45
CA ILE A 124 7.37 -22.61 18.18
C ILE A 124 7.13 -23.42 16.89
N ARG A 125 6.21 -24.39 16.92
CA ARG A 125 5.69 -25.02 15.70
C ARG A 125 4.90 -23.98 14.90
N VAL A 126 5.50 -23.43 13.86
CA VAL A 126 4.84 -22.54 12.92
C VAL A 126 4.27 -23.35 11.75
N LYS A 127 3.03 -23.01 11.34
CA LYS A 127 2.33 -23.66 10.23
C LYS A 127 2.95 -23.32 8.85
N TYR A 128 3.76 -22.26 8.80
CA TYR A 128 4.47 -21.78 7.61
C TYR A 128 5.93 -21.48 7.96
N ILE A 129 6.84 -21.76 7.03
CA ILE A 129 8.24 -21.37 7.12
C ILE A 129 8.32 -19.85 6.98
N ARG A 130 9.00 -19.18 7.91
CA ARG A 130 9.30 -17.75 7.75
C ARG A 130 10.31 -17.63 6.61
N ASN A 131 10.06 -16.71 5.67
CA ASN A 131 10.98 -16.48 4.57
C ASN A 131 12.27 -15.86 5.12
N GLU A 132 13.42 -16.47 4.84
CA GLU A 132 14.74 -15.97 5.26
C GLU A 132 15.27 -14.86 4.33
N TYR A 133 14.62 -14.65 3.19
CA TYR A 133 15.05 -13.73 2.14
C TYR A 133 14.10 -12.54 2.03
N ASP A 134 14.65 -11.33 2.13
CA ASP A 134 13.94 -10.06 1.88
C ASP A 134 13.52 -9.97 0.41
N ASP A 135 12.21 -10.05 0.14
CA ASP A 135 11.64 -10.01 -1.21
C ASP A 135 11.40 -8.60 -1.73
N GLN A 136 11.71 -7.57 -0.92
CA GLN A 136 11.45 -6.15 -1.17
C GLN A 136 9.99 -5.84 -1.55
N HIS A 137 9.06 -6.73 -1.20
CA HIS A 137 7.63 -6.61 -1.46
C HIS A 137 6.84 -6.56 -0.17
N PHE A 138 6.87 -7.62 0.64
CA PHE A 138 6.16 -7.64 1.92
C PHE A 138 7.00 -7.07 3.06
N ASP A 139 8.33 -7.14 2.94
CA ASP A 139 9.28 -6.66 3.96
C ASP A 139 9.54 -5.15 3.89
N LEU A 140 8.96 -4.47 2.90
CA LEU A 140 9.22 -3.05 2.64
C LEU A 140 8.50 -2.13 3.63
N LYS A 141 9.24 -1.63 4.63
CA LYS A 141 8.71 -0.73 5.66
C LYS A 141 8.94 0.76 5.37
N ASP A 142 9.99 1.10 4.63
CA ASP A 142 10.33 2.49 4.33
C ASP A 142 9.24 3.14 3.45
N CYS A 143 8.66 4.22 3.97
CA CYS A 143 7.64 5.03 3.32
C CYS A 143 8.01 5.41 1.89
N LYS A 144 9.22 5.93 1.66
CA LYS A 144 9.62 6.44 0.34
C LYS A 144 9.74 5.32 -0.67
N LYS A 145 10.33 4.20 -0.26
CA LYS A 145 10.43 3.02 -1.12
C LYS A 145 9.07 2.41 -1.40
N LEU A 146 8.18 2.36 -0.40
CA LEU A 146 6.83 1.85 -0.55
C LEU A 146 6.04 2.69 -1.56
N ILE A 147 6.03 4.01 -1.38
CA ILE A 147 5.41 4.95 -2.33
C ILE A 147 6.05 4.80 -3.72
N GLY A 148 7.39 4.73 -3.79
CA GLY A 148 8.10 4.55 -5.06
C GLY A 148 7.68 3.28 -5.79
N LYS A 149 7.61 2.16 -5.08
CA LYS A 149 7.15 0.88 -5.61
C LYS A 149 5.68 0.94 -6.03
N THR A 150 4.82 1.59 -5.25
CA THR A 150 3.41 1.80 -5.59
C THR A 150 3.27 2.62 -6.87
N LEU A 151 4.01 3.72 -7.03
CA LEU A 151 4.00 4.54 -8.25
C LEU A 151 4.45 3.73 -9.48
N MET A 152 5.54 2.97 -9.37
CA MET A 152 6.01 2.11 -10.44
C MET A 152 4.99 1.03 -10.82
N TYR A 153 4.32 0.45 -9.82
CA TYR A 153 3.33 -0.59 -10.03
C TYR A 153 2.09 -0.05 -10.75
N LEU A 154 1.53 1.06 -10.27
CA LEU A 154 0.33 1.69 -10.83
C LEU A 154 0.53 2.17 -12.28
N THR A 155 1.73 2.61 -12.62
CA THR A 155 2.08 3.15 -13.95
C THR A 155 2.61 2.09 -14.92
N LYS A 156 2.79 0.84 -14.46
CA LYS A 156 3.28 -0.27 -15.28
C LYS A 156 2.35 -0.50 -16.48
N GLY A 157 2.93 -0.61 -17.67
CA GLY A 157 2.20 -0.90 -18.90
C GLY A 157 1.50 0.31 -19.55
N LYS A 158 1.55 1.49 -18.92
CA LYS A 158 1.02 2.73 -19.52
C LYS A 158 2.14 3.50 -20.23
N SER A 159 1.78 4.13 -21.35
CA SER A 159 2.72 4.89 -22.20
C SER A 159 2.54 6.40 -22.09
N ASP A 160 1.57 6.87 -21.30
CA ASP A 160 1.27 8.30 -21.16
C ASP A 160 2.44 9.07 -20.54
N GLU A 161 2.62 10.32 -20.93
CA GLU A 161 3.66 11.22 -20.43
C GLU A 161 3.65 11.35 -18.90
N LEU A 162 2.44 11.45 -18.33
CA LEU A 162 2.23 11.53 -16.89
C LEU A 162 2.67 10.23 -16.19
N SER A 163 2.22 9.09 -16.72
CA SER A 163 2.56 7.76 -16.21
C SER A 163 4.07 7.51 -16.29
N ASN A 164 4.73 7.94 -17.37
CA ASN A 164 6.19 7.84 -17.52
C ASN A 164 6.92 8.70 -16.49
N SER A 165 6.44 9.93 -16.23
CA SER A 165 7.03 10.83 -15.24
C SER A 165 6.93 10.23 -13.83
N PHE A 166 5.76 9.71 -13.46
CA PHE A 166 5.55 9.01 -12.18
C PHE A 166 6.34 7.71 -12.06
N PHE A 167 6.50 6.95 -13.15
CA PHE A 167 7.31 5.74 -13.15
C PHE A 167 8.78 6.06 -12.85
N ILE A 168 9.34 7.11 -13.48
CA ILE A 168 10.73 7.54 -13.27
C ILE A 168 10.92 8.03 -11.82
N LEU A 169 10.01 8.86 -11.32
CA LEU A 169 10.02 9.30 -9.92
C LEU A 169 9.97 8.10 -8.97
N GLY A 170 9.03 7.17 -9.19
CA GLY A 170 8.88 5.97 -8.37
C GLY A 170 10.11 5.07 -8.37
N ALA A 171 10.73 4.88 -9.55
CA ALA A 171 11.96 4.11 -9.70
C ALA A 171 13.15 4.77 -8.97
N SER A 172 13.23 6.09 -8.98
CA SER A 172 14.24 6.84 -8.22
C SER A 172 14.03 6.69 -6.71
N LEU A 173 12.80 6.86 -6.23
CA LEU A 173 12.44 6.71 -4.81
C LEU A 173 12.65 5.30 -4.27
N PHE A 174 12.39 4.28 -5.09
CA PHE A 174 12.64 2.89 -4.72
C PHE A 174 14.14 2.51 -4.75
N GLY A 175 14.96 3.25 -5.51
CA GLY A 175 16.39 2.97 -5.72
C GLY A 175 16.70 2.14 -6.97
N ALA A 176 15.71 1.87 -7.83
CA ALA A 176 15.88 1.14 -9.09
C ALA A 176 16.33 2.07 -10.23
N ILE A 177 17.52 2.67 -10.09
CA ILE A 177 18.07 3.68 -11.02
C ILE A 177 18.17 3.15 -12.46
N HIS A 178 18.53 1.87 -12.64
CA HIS A 178 18.61 1.25 -13.97
C HIS A 178 17.27 1.33 -14.72
N LYS A 179 16.16 1.01 -14.04
CA LYS A 179 14.81 1.05 -14.62
C LYS A 179 14.40 2.50 -14.95
N ALA A 180 14.80 3.45 -14.11
CA ALA A 180 14.57 4.87 -14.38
C ALA A 180 15.30 5.32 -15.67
N ASN A 181 16.57 4.97 -15.82
CA ASN A 181 17.38 5.32 -16.99
C ASN A 181 16.88 4.67 -18.29
N GLU A 182 16.46 3.42 -18.23
CA GLU A 182 15.86 2.72 -19.36
C GLU A 182 14.56 3.40 -19.82
N LYS A 183 13.70 3.77 -18.86
CA LYS A 183 12.46 4.48 -19.16
C LYS A 183 12.70 5.90 -19.66
N LEU A 184 13.71 6.59 -19.14
CA LEU A 184 14.14 7.91 -19.62
C LEU A 184 14.61 7.84 -21.09
N SER A 185 15.47 6.87 -21.39
CA SER A 185 16.04 6.67 -22.73
C SER A 185 14.96 6.31 -23.76
N SER A 186 13.97 5.49 -23.38
CA SER A 186 12.84 5.17 -24.25
C SER A 186 11.93 6.38 -24.47
N SER A 187 11.68 7.19 -23.43
CA SER A 187 10.87 8.41 -23.54
C SER A 187 11.51 9.48 -24.44
N GLN A 188 12.84 9.60 -24.40
CA GLN A 188 13.60 10.48 -25.30
C GLN A 188 13.50 10.02 -26.77
N LYS A 189 13.56 8.72 -27.03
CA LYS A 189 13.42 8.17 -28.40
C LYS A 189 12.01 8.39 -28.98
N SER A 190 10.99 8.40 -28.14
CA SER A 190 9.60 8.62 -28.55
C SER A 190 9.17 10.10 -28.57
N ASN A 191 10.08 11.05 -28.32
CA ASN A 191 9.79 12.49 -28.19
C ASN A 191 8.67 12.83 -27.18
N LEU A 192 8.50 12.01 -26.12
CA LEU A 192 7.49 12.28 -25.10
C LEU A 192 8.01 13.34 -24.13
N THR A 193 7.17 14.33 -23.82
CA THR A 193 7.53 15.35 -22.83
C THR A 193 7.35 14.82 -21.42
N LEU A 194 8.33 15.11 -20.55
CA LEU A 194 8.28 14.73 -19.13
C LEU A 194 7.90 15.94 -18.29
N PHE A 195 7.03 15.73 -17.31
CA PHE A 195 6.58 16.80 -16.42
C PHE A 195 7.63 17.08 -15.36
N ARG A 196 8.30 18.23 -15.47
CA ARG A 196 9.32 18.67 -14.51
C ARG A 196 8.77 18.83 -13.09
N GLU A 197 7.50 19.21 -12.95
CA GLU A 197 6.82 19.40 -11.66
C GLU A 197 6.68 18.11 -10.84
N ILE A 198 6.76 16.96 -11.52
CA ILE A 198 6.65 15.63 -10.90
C ILE A 198 8.02 15.08 -10.51
N LEU A 199 9.07 15.49 -11.22
CA LEU A 199 10.45 15.13 -10.91
C LEU A 199 10.99 16.09 -9.83
N ILE A 200 10.52 15.90 -8.60
CA ILE A 200 10.86 16.68 -7.40
C ILE A 200 12.37 16.63 -7.12
#